data_AF-A0A356VV04-F1
#
_entry.id   AF-A0A356VV04-F1
#
_cell.length_a   1.000
_cell.length_b   1.000
_cell.length_c   1.000
_cell.angle_alpha   90.00
_cell.angle_beta   90.00
_cell.angle_gamma   90.00
#
_symmetry.space_group_name_H-M   'P 1'
#
loop_
_entity.id
_entity.type
_entity.pdbx_description
1 polymer ?
#
loop_
_entity_poly.entity_id
_entity_poly.type
_entity_poly.pdbx_seq_one_letter_code
_entity_poly.pdbx_strand_id
1 'polypeptide(L)' 'FRGVYPTSVVYGDLNSEQIRALVLENVKSQNLAKAGDLIVLTRGRSSGQNGGTNQMEIIKVP' A
#
# COMPACT_ATOMS: atom_id res chain seq x y z
N PHE A 1 13.34 9.56 -8.04
CA PHE A 1 13.59 9.84 -6.61
C PHE A 1 14.60 8.84 -6.07
N ARG A 2 15.58 9.27 -5.27
CA ARG A 2 16.61 8.36 -4.74
C ARG A 2 15.97 7.34 -3.78
N GLY A 3 16.19 6.05 -4.00
CA GLY A 3 15.67 4.96 -3.15
C GLY A 3 14.17 4.69 -3.29
N VAL A 4 13.52 5.18 -4.35
CA VAL A 4 12.10 4.93 -4.62
C VAL A 4 11.97 3.94 -5.78
N TYR A 5 11.22 2.88 -5.55
CA TYR A 5 10.91 1.84 -6.54
C TYR A 5 9.43 1.92 -6.89
N PRO A 6 9.07 2.42 -8.08
CA PRO A 6 7.66 2.59 -8.46
C PRO A 6 7.02 1.23 -8.77
N THR A 7 5.81 1.03 -8.26
CA THR A 7 4.98 -0.15 -8.56
C THR A 7 3.62 0.34 -9.06
N SER A 8 3.17 -0.20 -10.19
CA SER A 8 1.85 0.07 -10.73
C SER A 8 0.84 -0.92 -10.17
N VAL A 9 -0.26 -0.40 -9.64
CA VAL A 9 -1.36 -1.20 -9.12
C VAL A 9 -2.66 -0.54 -9.57
N VAL A 10 -3.61 -1.34 -10.04
CA VAL A 10 -4.91 -0.86 -10.51
C VAL A 10 -5.92 -0.99 -9.38
N TYR A 11 -6.26 0.13 -8.77
CA TYR A 11 -7.29 0.24 -7.74
C TYR A 11 -8.54 0.83 -8.42
N GLY A 12 -9.42 0.00 -8.96
CA GLY A 12 -10.72 0.45 -9.45
C GLY A 12 -11.63 0.86 -8.28
N ASP A 13 -12.78 0.22 -8.16
CA ASP A 13 -13.75 0.46 -7.08
C ASP A 13 -13.43 -0.29 -5.77
N LEU A 14 -12.14 -0.57 -5.51
CA LEU A 14 -11.74 -1.31 -4.32
C LEU A 14 -11.93 -0.47 -3.05
N ASN A 15 -12.49 -1.08 -2.01
CA ASN A 15 -12.58 -0.47 -0.71
C ASN A 15 -11.24 -0.49 0.03
N SER A 16 -11.16 0.21 1.17
CA SER A 16 -9.92 0.36 1.94
C SER A 16 -9.26 -0.95 2.33
N GLU A 17 -10.02 -1.97 2.73
CA GLU A 17 -9.49 -3.27 3.16
C GLU A 17 -8.96 -4.05 1.97
N GLN A 18 -9.66 -4.02 0.83
CA GLN A 18 -9.22 -4.65 -0.40
C GLN A 18 -7.92 -4.02 -0.92
N ILE A 19 -7.78 -2.70 -0.82
CA ILE A 19 -6.53 -2.00 -1.16
C ILE A 19 -5.40 -2.46 -0.25
N ARG A 20 -5.63 -2.57 1.07
CA ARG A 20 -4.60 -3.07 2.01
C ARG A 20 -4.17 -4.49 1.65
N ALA A 21 -5.12 -5.38 1.40
CA ALA A 21 -4.83 -6.77 1.01
C ALA A 21 -4.00 -6.83 -0.27
N LEU A 22 -4.37 -6.05 -1.28
CA LEU A 22 -3.66 -5.97 -2.56
C LEU A 22 -2.22 -5.44 -2.41
N VAL A 23 -2.01 -4.44 -1.55
CA VAL A 23 -0.67 -3.92 -1.24
C VAL A 23 0.19 -5.00 -0.56
N LEU A 24 -0.36 -5.69 0.44
CA LEU A 24 0.35 -6.75 1.15
C LEU A 24 0.69 -7.93 0.22
N GLU A 25 -0.21 -8.29 -0.68
CA GLU A 25 0.04 -9.32 -1.70
C GLU A 25 1.17 -8.91 -2.64
N ASN A 26 1.18 -7.65 -3.12
CA ASN A 26 2.26 -7.14 -3.97
C ASN A 26 3.62 -7.14 -3.27
N VAL A 27 3.65 -6.74 -1.99
CA VAL A 27 4.89 -6.75 -1.21
C VAL A 27 5.43 -8.17 -1.06
N LYS A 28 4.54 -9.15 -0.82
CA LYS A 28 4.92 -10.57 -0.74
C LYS A 28 5.38 -11.13 -2.08
N SER A 29 4.65 -10.88 -3.16
CA SER A 29 4.95 -11.43 -4.49
C SER A 29 6.27 -10.91 -5.05
N GLN A 30 6.66 -9.69 -4.66
CA GLN A 30 7.95 -9.09 -5.00
C GLN A 30 9.07 -9.42 -4.01
N ASN A 31 8.79 -10.25 -2.99
CA ASN A 31 9.73 -10.66 -1.95
C ASN A 31 10.40 -9.47 -1.22
N LEU A 32 9.63 -8.37 -1.05
CA LEU A 32 10.10 -7.14 -0.41
C LEU A 32 10.02 -7.19 1.11
N ALA A 33 9.10 -7.99 1.66
CA ALA A 33 8.96 -8.24 3.10
C ALA A 33 8.45 -9.66 3.35
N LYS A 34 8.72 -10.18 4.55
CA LYS A 34 8.33 -11.52 4.99
C LYS A 34 7.14 -11.45 5.93
N ALA A 35 6.45 -12.59 6.08
CA ALA A 35 5.43 -12.74 7.11
C ALA A 35 5.99 -12.37 8.47
N GLY A 36 5.29 -11.50 9.20
CA GLY A 36 5.74 -10.97 10.48
C GLY A 36 6.29 -9.55 10.44
N ASP A 37 6.78 -9.09 9.29
CA ASP A 37 7.37 -7.75 9.14
C ASP A 37 6.29 -6.65 9.25
N LEU A 38 6.72 -5.44 9.60
CA LEU A 38 5.86 -4.26 9.68
C LEU A 38 6.13 -3.33 8.49
N ILE A 39 5.06 -2.75 7.96
CA ILE A 39 5.10 -1.82 6.83
C ILE A 39 4.35 -0.55 7.20
N VAL A 40 4.90 0.60 6.79
CA VAL A 40 4.20 1.89 6.86
C VAL A 40 3.47 2.13 5.54
N LEU A 41 2.15 2.29 5.60
CA LEU A 41 1.31 2.63 4.45
C LEU A 41 0.82 4.07 4.59
N THR A 42 1.11 4.92 3.60
CA THR A 42 0.58 6.27 3.50
C THR A 42 -0.35 6.41 2.30
N ARG A 43 -1.55 6.94 2.50
CA ARG A 43 -2.58 7.11 1.47
C ARG A 43 -3.52 8.27 1.77
N GLY A 44 -4.37 8.62 0.81
CA GLY A 44 -5.54 9.44 1.07
C GLY A 44 -6.70 8.60 1.59
N ARG A 45 -7.54 9.19 2.45
CA ARG A 45 -8.82 8.61 2.86
C ARG A 45 -9.79 8.49 1.68
N SER A 46 -9.77 9.50 0.81
CA SER A 46 -10.54 9.52 -0.44
C SER A 46 -9.61 9.23 -1.61
N SER A 47 -10.02 8.31 -2.49
CA SER A 47 -9.29 7.97 -3.72
C SER A 47 -9.46 9.06 -4.79
N GLY A 48 -8.47 9.20 -5.67
CA GLY A 48 -8.58 10.04 -6.88
C GLY A 48 -8.36 11.54 -6.69
N GLN A 49 -8.01 12.02 -5.49
CA GLN A 49 -7.67 13.43 -5.26
C GLN A 49 -6.14 13.64 -5.22
N ASN A 50 -5.62 14.39 -6.19
CA ASN A 50 -4.23 14.85 -6.18
C ASN A 50 -3.99 15.73 -4.94
N GLY A 51 -2.90 15.47 -4.20
CA GLY A 51 -2.61 16.15 -2.94
C GLY A 51 -3.44 15.67 -1.74
N GLY A 52 -4.24 14.60 -1.88
CA GLY A 52 -5.14 14.09 -0.84
C GLY A 52 -4.52 13.14 0.20
N THR A 53 -3.20 12.99 0.26
CA THR A 53 -2.54 12.09 1.23
C THR A 53 -2.71 12.61 2.65
N ASN A 54 -3.45 11.89 3.49
CA ASN A 54 -3.81 12.33 4.84
C ASN A 54 -3.93 11.19 5.88
N GLN A 55 -3.53 9.97 5.52
CA GLN A 55 -3.65 8.79 6.37
C GLN A 55 -2.34 8.01 6.36
N MET A 56 -1.91 7.58 7.54
CA MET A 56 -0.73 6.74 7.76
C MET A 56 -1.09 5.59 8.69
N GLU A 57 -0.62 4.39 8.34
CA GLU A 57 -0.94 3.16 9.06
C GLU A 57 0.31 2.28 9.17
N ILE A 58 0.39 1.51 10.26
CA ILE A 58 1.39 0.45 10.43
C ILE A 58 0.65 -0.88 10.30
N ILE A 59 1.05 -1.68 9.32
CA ILE A 59 0.39 -2.94 8.98
C ILE A 59 1.41 -4.07 9.08
N LYS A 60 1.00 -5.19 9.69
CA LYS A 60 1.81 -6.40 9.76
C LYS A 60 1.56 -7.27 8.54
N VAL A 61 2.63 -7.75 7.92
CA VAL A 61 2.56 -8.73 6.83
C VAL A 61 2.05 -10.05 7.41
N PRO A 62 0.93 -10.59 6.88
CA PRO A 62 0.35 -11.83 7.38
C PRO A 62 1.24 -13.04 7.15
#